data_AF-A0A1L9C419-F1
#
_entry.id   AF-A0A1L9C419-F1
#
_cell.length_a   1.000
_cell.length_b   1.000
_cell.length_c   1.000
_cell.angle_alpha   90.00
_cell.angle_beta   90.00
_cell.angle_gamma   90.00
#
_symmetry.space_group_name_H-M   'P 1'
#
loop_
_entity.id
_entity.type
_entity.pdbx_description
1 polymer ?
#
loop_
_entity_poly.entity_id
_entity_poly.type
_entity_poly.pdbx_seq_one_letter_code
_entity_poly.pdbx_strand_id
1 'polypeptide(L)'
;MAEVTINSSICGFEHNVVGKKEGKNIIIDIETDCDKIKKMSHMEVPIDQTLDIKDNYVISKAQQLNCSSNCLVPCGVLHVCRMEMGILSESLAKKSGRVSIDFQ
;
A
#
# COMPACT_ATOMS: atom_id res chain seq x y z
N MET A 1 0.29 12.31 -7.25
CA MET A 1 -0.81 11.35 -7.04
C MET A 1 -0.35 10.06 -7.66
N ALA A 2 -0.09 9.08 -6.82
CA ALA A 2 0.38 7.77 -7.20
C ALA A 2 -0.79 6.81 -7.11
N GLU A 3 -0.84 5.88 -8.05
CA GLU A 3 -1.91 4.90 -8.17
C GLU A 3 -1.29 3.55 -8.48
N VAL A 4 -1.75 2.52 -7.78
CA VAL A 4 -1.34 1.13 -8.02
C VAL A 4 -2.54 0.21 -7.89
N THR A 5 -2.53 -0.85 -8.70
CA THR A 5 -3.41 -2.00 -8.51
C THR A 5 -2.62 -3.10 -7.79
N ILE A 6 -3.14 -3.56 -6.67
CA ILE A 6 -2.57 -4.65 -5.88
C ILE A 6 -3.43 -5.88 -6.09
N ASN A 7 -2.83 -6.94 -6.62
CA ASN A 7 -3.49 -8.22 -6.85
C ASN A 7 -2.68 -9.36 -6.23
N SER A 8 -3.36 -10.30 -5.58
CA SER A 8 -2.74 -11.53 -5.09
C SER A 8 -3.53 -12.72 -5.61
N SER A 9 -2.86 -13.63 -6.31
CA SER A 9 -3.45 -14.89 -6.79
C SER A 9 -3.85 -15.83 -5.65
N ILE A 10 -3.37 -15.59 -4.42
CA ILE A 10 -3.71 -16.39 -3.24
C ILE A 10 -5.09 -16.04 -2.70
N CYS A 11 -5.40 -14.75 -2.53
CA CYS A 11 -6.71 -14.31 -2.00
C CYS A 11 -7.74 -14.01 -3.09
N GLY A 12 -7.30 -13.73 -4.32
CA GLY A 12 -8.15 -13.47 -5.48
C GLY A 12 -8.79 -12.07 -5.52
N PHE A 13 -8.56 -11.22 -4.52
CA PHE A 13 -9.04 -9.84 -4.52
C PHE A 13 -8.10 -8.91 -5.30
N GLU A 14 -8.70 -7.94 -5.99
CA GLU A 14 -8.03 -6.80 -6.56
C GLU A 14 -8.29 -5.56 -5.70
N HIS A 15 -7.27 -4.71 -5.56
CA HIS A 15 -7.33 -3.50 -4.75
C HIS A 15 -6.74 -2.34 -5.55
N ASN A 16 -7.53 -1.30 -5.83
CA ASN A 16 -7.02 -0.07 -6.41
C ASN A 16 -6.70 0.90 -5.28
N VAL A 17 -5.44 1.33 -5.20
CA VAL A 17 -4.93 2.20 -4.15
C VAL A 17 -4.45 3.50 -4.77
N VAL A 18 -5.00 4.61 -4.30
CA VAL A 18 -4.57 5.96 -4.68
C VAL A 18 -3.96 6.64 -3.47
N GLY A 19 -2.85 7.36 -3.70
CA GLY A 19 -2.21 8.15 -2.68
C GLY A 19 -1.90 9.57 -3.13
N LYS A 20 -2.09 10.51 -2.22
CA LYS A 20 -1.77 11.92 -2.41
C LYS A 20 -1.09 12.51 -1.19
N LYS A 21 0.09 13.08 -1.37
CA LYS A 21 0.79 13.81 -0.31
C LYS A 21 0.05 15.10 0.05
N GLU A 22 -0.27 15.27 1.32
CA GLU A 22 -0.87 16.48 1.89
C GLU A 22 -0.10 16.92 3.15
N GLY A 23 0.77 17.91 2.98
CA GLY A 23 1.64 18.39 4.06
C GLY A 23 2.60 17.31 4.57
N LYS A 24 2.38 16.87 5.81
CA LYS A 24 3.17 15.84 6.51
C LYS A 24 2.59 14.43 6.41
N ASN A 25 1.41 14.31 5.80
CA ASN A 25 0.69 13.05 5.66
C ASN A 25 0.57 12.67 4.18
N ILE A 26 0.23 11.41 3.94
CA ILE A 26 -0.19 10.90 2.64
C ILE A 26 -1.60 10.33 2.85
N ILE A 27 -2.57 10.88 2.12
CA ILE A 27 -3.94 10.40 2.14
C ILE A 27 -4.01 9.18 1.23
N ILE A 28 -4.48 8.05 1.78
CA ILE A 28 -4.59 6.79 1.06
C ILE A 28 -6.06 6.37 0.98
N ASP A 29 -6.53 6.20 -0.24
CA ASP A 29 -7.86 5.68 -0.55
C ASP A 29 -7.74 4.31 -1.22
N ILE A 30 -8.59 3.36 -0.81
CA ILE A 30 -8.55 1.98 -1.30
C ILE A 30 -9.94 1.54 -1.76
N GLU A 31 -10.06 1.24 -3.05
CA GLU A 31 -11.22 0.56 -3.63
C GLU A 31 -10.96 -0.95 -3.66
N THR A 32 -11.88 -1.73 -3.08
CA THR A 32 -11.67 -3.17 -2.82
C THR A 32 -12.96 -3.85 -2.38
N ASP A 33 -13.08 -5.15 -2.67
CA ASP A 33 -14.13 -6.01 -2.11
C ASP A 33 -13.75 -6.70 -0.79
N CYS A 34 -12.48 -6.64 -0.38
CA CYS A 34 -12.05 -7.26 0.87
C CYS A 34 -12.47 -6.43 2.09
N ASP A 35 -13.35 -6.98 2.93
CA ASP A 35 -13.93 -6.30 4.11
C ASP A 35 -12.91 -5.78 5.12
N LYS A 36 -11.77 -6.46 5.26
CA LYS A 36 -10.68 -5.99 6.14
C LYS A 36 -10.03 -4.74 5.55
N ILE A 37 -9.76 -4.75 4.24
CA ILE A 37 -9.07 -3.67 3.54
C ILE A 37 -9.97 -2.46 3.32
N LYS A 38 -11.29 -2.63 3.17
CA LYS A 38 -12.25 -1.50 3.18
C LYS A 38 -12.06 -0.60 4.40
N LYS A 39 -11.75 -1.19 5.57
CA LYS A 39 -11.50 -0.48 6.84
C LYS A 39 -10.12 0.19 6.91
N MET A 40 -9.26 -0.02 5.91
CA MET A 40 -8.00 0.69 5.72
C MET A 40 -8.11 1.84 4.73
N SER A 41 -9.24 2.06 4.05
CA SER A 41 -9.40 3.24 3.19
C SER A 41 -9.45 4.53 4.02
N HIS A 42 -9.15 5.66 3.37
CA HIS A 42 -9.07 6.99 3.97
C HIS A 42 -8.05 7.11 5.12
N MET A 43 -6.91 6.42 5.00
CA MET A 43 -5.83 6.58 5.97
C MET A 43 -5.09 7.89 5.75
N GLU A 44 -4.76 8.56 6.85
CA GLU A 44 -3.79 9.65 6.87
C GLU A 44 -2.45 9.11 7.36
N VAL A 45 -1.58 8.72 6.43
CA VAL A 45 -0.32 8.06 6.77
C VAL A 45 0.76 9.12 7.04
N PRO A 46 1.32 9.21 8.27
CA PRO A 46 2.42 10.13 8.55
C PRO A 46 3.68 9.71 7.80
N ILE A 47 4.31 10.64 7.08
CA ILE A 47 5.46 10.35 6.20
C ILE A 47 6.63 9.68 6.94
N ASP A 48 6.90 10.12 8.16
CA ASP A 48 7.98 9.62 9.01
C ASP A 48 7.75 8.20 9.54
N GLN A 49 6.52 7.69 9.46
CA GLN A 49 6.11 6.35 9.91
C GLN A 49 5.92 5.36 8.75
N THR A 50 6.60 5.57 7.61
CA THR A 50 6.49 4.71 6.41
C THR A 50 7.78 4.01 5.99
N LEU A 51 8.92 4.40 6.56
CA LEU A 51 10.23 4.00 6.04
C LEU A 51 10.72 2.64 6.54
N ASP A 52 10.44 2.32 7.80
CA ASP A 52 10.86 1.08 8.48
C ASP A 52 9.71 0.07 8.55
N ILE A 53 10.00 -1.18 8.92
CA ILE A 53 9.02 -2.23 9.23
C ILE A 53 8.46 -2.01 10.65
N LYS A 54 9.35 -1.73 11.60
CA LYS A 54 8.97 -1.44 12.99
C LYS A 54 8.43 -0.01 13.06
N ASP A 55 7.45 0.22 13.94
CA ASP A 55 6.85 1.55 14.15
C ASP A 55 6.27 2.16 12.85
N ASN A 56 5.75 1.28 11.98
CA ASN A 56 5.14 1.64 10.71
C ASN A 56 3.62 1.75 10.84
N TYR A 57 3.06 2.89 10.44
CA TYR A 57 1.64 3.18 10.58
C TYR A 57 0.76 2.18 9.79
N VAL A 58 1.13 1.89 8.54
CA VAL A 58 0.37 1.00 7.64
C VAL A 58 0.37 -0.42 8.18
N ILE A 59 1.53 -0.90 8.65
CA ILE A 59 1.67 -2.23 9.26
C ILE A 59 0.84 -2.32 10.55
N SER A 60 0.90 -1.30 11.39
CA SER A 60 0.13 -1.24 12.64
C SER A 60 -1.38 -1.29 12.37
N LYS A 61 -1.86 -0.56 11.35
CA LYS A 61 -3.26 -0.59 10.95
C LYS A 61 -3.68 -1.97 10.43
N ALA A 62 -2.85 -2.61 9.61
CA ALA A 62 -3.09 -3.96 9.11
C ALA A 62 -3.15 -4.98 10.26
N GLN A 63 -2.28 -4.84 11.27
CA GLN A 63 -2.28 -5.68 12.47
C GLN A 63 -3.57 -5.51 13.27
N GLN A 64 -4.01 -4.27 13.53
CA GLN A 64 -5.27 -3.98 14.25
C GLN A 64 -6.50 -4.61 13.57
N LEU A 65 -6.48 -4.69 12.24
CA LEU A 65 -7.56 -5.28 11.44
C LEU A 65 -7.42 -6.80 11.24
N ASN A 66 -6.44 -7.42 11.88
CA ASN A 66 -6.12 -8.85 11.76
C ASN A 66 -5.96 -9.27 10.29
N CYS A 67 -5.30 -8.43 9.49
CA CYS A 67 -4.86 -8.82 8.16
C CYS A 67 -3.88 -9.98 8.26
N SER A 68 -3.93 -10.90 7.29
CA SER A 68 -2.91 -11.94 7.21
C SER A 68 -1.54 -11.31 6.94
N SER A 69 -0.47 -11.87 7.52
CA SER A 69 0.90 -11.42 7.28
C SER A 69 1.34 -11.54 5.83
N ASN A 70 0.67 -12.39 5.04
CA ASN A 70 0.91 -12.53 3.60
C ASN A 70 0.05 -11.60 2.72
N CYS A 71 -0.79 -10.74 3.32
CA CYS A 71 -1.55 -9.76 2.55
C CYS A 71 -0.59 -8.78 1.88
N LEU A 72 -0.73 -8.60 0.56
CA LEU A 72 0.14 -7.68 -0.19
C LEU A 72 -0.27 -6.21 -0.05
N VAL A 73 -1.49 -5.94 0.43
CA VAL A 73 -2.02 -4.57 0.51
C VAL A 73 -1.16 -3.63 1.36
N PRO A 74 -0.73 -3.98 2.58
CA PRO A 74 0.13 -3.10 3.36
C PRO A 74 1.42 -2.74 2.62
N CYS A 75 2.02 -3.71 1.91
CA CYS A 75 3.23 -3.47 1.12
C CYS A 75 2.94 -2.55 -0.08
N GLY A 76 1.84 -2.78 -0.81
CA GLY A 76 1.47 -1.92 -1.94
C GLY A 76 1.08 -0.49 -1.54
N VAL A 77 0.44 -0.31 -0.39
CA VAL A 77 0.22 1.04 0.19
C VAL A 77 1.56 1.73 0.47
N LEU A 78 2.56 1.01 1.01
CA LEU A 78 3.89 1.58 1.22
C LEU A 78 4.62 1.90 -0.10
N HIS A 79 4.36 1.16 -1.19
CA HIS A 79 4.83 1.55 -2.52
C HIS A 79 4.24 2.89 -2.97
N VAL A 80 2.93 3.09 -2.81
CA VAL A 80 2.25 4.36 -3.09
C VAL A 80 2.85 5.49 -2.27
N CYS A 81 3.06 5.28 -0.96
CA CYS A 81 3.71 6.28 -0.10
C CYS A 81 5.11 6.65 -0.60
N ARG A 82 5.93 5.66 -0.97
CA ARG A 82 7.28 5.89 -1.51
C ARG A 82 7.28 6.62 -2.85
N MET A 83 6.27 6.38 -3.69
CA MET A 83 6.09 7.12 -4.94
C MET A 83 5.74 8.59 -4.67
N GLU A 84 4.77 8.84 -3.79
CA GLU A 84 4.38 10.21 -3.39
C GLU A 84 5.50 10.99 -2.68
N MET A 85 6.41 10.28 -2.00
CA MET A 85 7.60 10.87 -1.38
C MET A 85 8.76 11.08 -2.36
N GLY A 86 8.66 10.57 -3.59
CA GLY A 86 9.75 10.61 -4.58
C GLY A 86 10.93 9.67 -4.27
N ILE A 87 10.78 8.77 -3.30
CA ILE A 87 11.79 7.75 -2.97
C ILE A 87 11.77 6.63 -4.03
N LEU A 88 10.57 6.25 -4.47
CA LEU A 88 10.38 5.34 -5.60
C LEU A 88 9.99 6.16 -6.83
N SER A 89 10.87 6.20 -7.82
CA SER A 89 10.56 6.84 -9.09
C SER A 89 9.39 6.16 -9.80
N GLU A 90 8.39 6.94 -10.21
CA GLU A 90 7.23 6.46 -10.97
C GLU A 90 7.63 5.90 -12.34
N SER A 91 8.58 6.53 -13.02
CA SER A 91 9.05 6.04 -14.33
C SER A 91 9.80 4.70 -14.19
N LEU A 92 10.56 4.52 -13.12
CA LEU A 92 11.19 3.23 -12.81
C LEU A 92 10.14 2.17 -12.48
N ALA A 93 9.15 2.48 -11.64
CA ALA A 93 8.08 1.55 -11.28
C ALA A 93 7.31 1.08 -12.53
N LYS A 94 6.91 2.00 -13.41
CA LYS A 94 6.23 1.67 -14.67
C LYS A 94 7.11 0.86 -15.62
N LYS A 95 8.40 1.17 -15.71
CA LYS A 95 9.36 0.40 -16.54
C LYS A 95 9.53 -1.03 -16.02
N SER A 96 9.58 -1.23 -14.71
CA SER A 96 9.70 -2.55 -14.09
C SER A 96 8.41 -3.37 -14.19
N GLY A 97 7.25 -2.72 -14.32
CA GLY A 97 5.96 -3.35 -14.55
C GLY A 97 5.29 -3.87 -13.28
N ARG A 98 5.86 -4.89 -12.61
CA ARG A 98 5.28 -5.48 -11.40
C ARG A 98 6.31 -5.99 -10.41
N VAL A 99 5.87 -6.19 -9.17
CA VAL A 99 6.56 -6.98 -8.14
C VAL A 99 5.77 -8.27 -7.93
N SER A 100 6.43 -9.42 -7.95
CA SER A 100 5.77 -10.74 -7.83
C SER A 100 6.55 -11.70 -6.93
N ILE A 101 5.84 -12.72 -6.45
CA ILE A 101 6.39 -13.91 -5.81
C ILE A 101 5.98 -15.09 -6.70
N ASP A 102 6.96 -15.86 -7.18
CA ASP A 102 6.73 -16.98 -8.10
C ASP A 102 6.89 -18.32 -7.36
N PHE A 103 5.88 -19.19 -7.43
CA PHE A 103 5.94 -20.55 -6.90
C PHE A 103 6.68 -21.48 -7.88
N GLN A 104 7.32 -22.54 -7.37
CA GLN A 104 8.02 -23.57 -8.16
C GLN A 104 7.29 -24.91 -8.04
#